data_AF-I6ZUE6-F1
#
_entry.id   AF-I6ZUE6-F1
#
_cell.length_a   1.000
_cell.length_b   1.000
_cell.length_c   1.000
_cell.angle_alpha   90.00
_cell.angle_beta   90.00
_cell.angle_gamma   90.00
#
_symmetry.space_group_name_H-M   'P 1'
#
loop_
_entity.id
_entity.type
_entity.pdbx_description
1 polymer ?
#
loop_
_entity_poly.entity_id
_entity_poly.type
_entity_poly.pdbx_seq_one_letter_code
_entity_poly.pdbx_strand_id
1 'polypeptide(L)'
;MMEGQQEKVLDAANVVEAKAMSAIDNVEKSSLGNSIPLEVSLPLRELTKYLMLFTIFESIPVYLIFCEGNKNEFLHWISKGTGLIFLVIAIIAGILDLVTFYGKMFNLYKFVVPATLAKTALSFLVVVFSNISSMYVVFIAILYSLRIALFDALFLYYLAILLRRIESDDYDNNGERLRKDVRGEKV
;
A
#
# COMPACT_ATOMS: atom_id res chain seq x y z
N MET A 1 -1.64 -5.40 -37.47
CA MET A 1 -2.09 -6.44 -36.50
C MET A 1 -1.78 -6.12 -35.03
N MET A 2 -0.96 -5.09 -34.71
CA MET A 2 -0.67 -4.70 -33.31
C MET A 2 -1.70 -3.74 -32.67
N GLU A 3 -2.50 -3.03 -33.46
CA GLU A 3 -3.48 -2.05 -32.95
C GLU A 3 -4.63 -2.71 -32.16
N GLY A 4 -5.14 -3.84 -32.64
CA GLY A 4 -6.26 -4.54 -31.98
C GLY A 4 -5.90 -5.28 -30.67
N GLN A 5 -4.60 -5.46 -30.36
CA GLN A 5 -4.16 -5.97 -29.06
C GLN A 5 -3.98 -4.83 -28.04
N GLN A 6 -3.53 -3.64 -28.47
CA GLN A 6 -3.45 -2.46 -27.62
C GLN A 6 -4.84 -1.96 -27.20
N GLU A 7 -5.81 -1.91 -28.12
CA GLU A 7 -7.20 -1.55 -27.80
C GLU A 7 -7.83 -2.48 -26.76
N LYS A 8 -7.63 -3.80 -26.88
CA LYS A 8 -8.16 -4.78 -25.91
C LYS A 8 -7.51 -4.68 -24.53
N VAL A 9 -6.24 -4.27 -24.46
CA VAL A 9 -5.52 -4.07 -23.19
C VAL A 9 -5.93 -2.75 -22.54
N LEU A 10 -6.19 -1.70 -23.32
CA LEU A 10 -6.76 -0.44 -22.87
C LEU A 10 -8.19 -0.61 -22.34
N ASP A 11 -9.04 -1.35 -23.05
CA ASP A 11 -10.40 -1.65 -22.58
C ASP A 11 -10.41 -2.49 -21.30
N ALA A 12 -9.51 -3.48 -21.19
CA ALA A 12 -9.38 -4.26 -19.98
C ALA A 12 -8.87 -3.42 -18.79
N ALA A 13 -7.94 -2.50 -19.04
CA ALA A 13 -7.45 -1.56 -18.02
C ALA A 13 -8.56 -0.60 -17.56
N ASN A 14 -9.32 -0.03 -18.50
CA ASN A 14 -10.45 0.86 -18.20
C ASN A 14 -11.58 0.16 -17.43
N VAL A 15 -11.83 -1.13 -17.70
CA VAL A 15 -12.84 -1.92 -16.97
C VAL A 15 -12.37 -2.26 -15.56
N VAL A 16 -11.09 -2.55 -15.36
CA VAL A 16 -10.50 -2.76 -14.03
C VAL A 16 -10.45 -1.46 -13.24
N GLU A 17 -10.14 -0.35 -13.91
CA GLU A 17 -10.16 1.00 -13.36
C GLU A 17 -11.58 1.41 -12.93
N ALA A 18 -12.59 1.22 -13.77
CA ALA A 18 -13.98 1.47 -13.42
C ALA A 18 -14.49 0.60 -12.26
N LYS A 19 -14.03 -0.66 -12.17
CA LYS A 19 -14.34 -1.55 -11.03
C LYS A 19 -13.61 -1.13 -9.75
N ALA A 20 -12.36 -0.71 -9.85
CA ALA A 20 -11.62 -0.17 -8.71
C ALA A 20 -12.25 1.15 -8.23
N MET A 21 -12.68 2.03 -9.15
CA MET A 21 -13.39 3.26 -8.85
C MET A 21 -14.73 3.02 -8.16
N SER A 22 -15.53 2.07 -8.64
CA SER A 22 -16.81 1.75 -8.00
C SER A 22 -16.61 1.10 -6.62
N ALA A 23 -15.56 0.32 -6.43
CA ALA A 23 -15.21 -0.25 -5.13
C ALA A 23 -14.81 0.85 -4.13
N ILE A 24 -14.02 1.84 -4.56
CA ILE A 24 -13.62 2.97 -3.70
C ILE A 24 -14.83 3.82 -3.32
N ASP A 25 -15.68 4.19 -4.28
CA ASP A 25 -16.89 4.98 -4.02
C ASP A 25 -17.89 4.22 -3.13
N ASN A 26 -17.99 2.90 -3.27
CA ASN A 26 -18.82 2.05 -2.41
C ASN A 26 -18.25 1.93 -1.00
N VAL A 27 -16.92 1.91 -0.85
CA VAL A 27 -16.26 1.88 0.46
C VAL A 27 -16.39 3.22 1.15
N GLU A 28 -16.20 4.36 0.48
CA GLU A 28 -16.43 5.70 1.04
C GLU A 28 -17.87 5.88 1.53
N LYS A 29 -18.86 5.35 0.78
CA LYS A 29 -20.28 5.42 1.16
C LYS A 29 -20.73 4.34 2.15
N SER A 30 -19.88 3.38 2.47
CA SER A 30 -20.21 2.28 3.40
C SER A 30 -20.25 2.76 4.85
N SER A 31 -20.92 2.01 5.72
CA SER A 31 -20.94 2.29 7.17
C SER A 31 -19.53 2.27 7.79
N LEU A 32 -18.62 1.49 7.20
CA LEU A 32 -17.20 1.43 7.54
C LEU A 32 -16.45 2.67 7.06
N GLY A 33 -16.70 3.15 5.84
CA GLY A 33 -16.09 4.39 5.31
C GLY A 33 -16.50 5.64 6.09
N ASN A 34 -17.78 5.75 6.45
CA ASN A 34 -18.29 6.86 7.26
C ASN A 34 -17.81 6.87 8.72
N SER A 35 -17.32 5.73 9.23
CA SER A 35 -16.80 5.62 10.61
C SER A 35 -15.29 5.80 10.70
N ILE A 36 -14.58 5.83 9.57
CA ILE A 36 -13.18 6.24 9.51
C ILE A 36 -13.17 7.78 9.53
N PRO A 37 -12.62 8.41 10.59
CA PRO A 37 -12.59 9.86 10.66
C PRO A 37 -11.73 10.42 9.51
N LEU A 38 -12.41 11.03 8.54
CA LEU A 38 -11.79 11.86 7.49
C LEU A 38 -11.23 13.17 8.08
N GLU A 39 -11.64 13.52 9.31
CA GLU A 39 -11.13 14.65 10.09
C GLU A 39 -10.00 14.21 11.03
N VAL A 40 -8.90 13.72 10.45
CA VAL A 40 -7.62 13.89 11.13
C VAL A 40 -7.18 15.32 10.80
N SER A 41 -6.79 16.13 11.79
CA SER A 41 -6.26 17.49 11.56
C SER A 41 -4.93 17.51 10.78
N LEU A 42 -4.58 16.39 10.15
CA LEU A 42 -3.40 16.14 9.34
C LEU A 42 -3.82 16.17 7.87
N PRO A 43 -3.16 17.01 7.03
CA PRO A 43 -3.38 17.00 5.59
C PRO A 43 -3.24 15.58 5.02
N LEU A 44 -4.10 15.23 4.05
CA LEU A 44 -4.11 13.90 3.42
C LEU A 44 -2.70 13.49 2.94
N ARG A 45 -1.96 14.42 2.33
CA ARG A 45 -0.58 14.19 1.88
C ARG A 45 0.35 13.80 3.02
N GLU A 46 0.22 14.42 4.20
CA GLU A 46 1.03 14.10 5.38
C GLU A 46 0.65 12.75 5.97
N LEU A 47 -0.65 12.46 6.08
CA LEU A 47 -1.14 11.15 6.50
C LEU A 47 -0.59 10.03 5.59
N THR A 48 -0.72 10.18 4.27
CA THR A 48 -0.20 9.21 3.30
C THR A 48 1.32 9.11 3.38
N LYS A 49 2.05 10.21 3.61
CA LYS A 49 3.51 10.20 3.81
C LYS A 49 3.90 9.42 5.06
N TYR A 50 3.21 9.64 6.18
CA TYR A 50 3.51 8.91 7.41
C TYR A 50 3.20 7.44 7.27
N LEU A 51 2.06 7.09 6.65
CA LEU A 51 1.73 5.72 6.33
C LEU A 51 2.81 5.09 5.45
N MET A 52 3.22 5.73 4.36
CA MET A 52 4.32 5.27 3.49
C MET A 52 5.61 4.96 4.25
N LEU A 53 6.05 5.90 5.10
CA LEU A 53 7.26 5.70 5.90
C LEU A 53 7.07 4.52 6.87
N PHE A 54 5.87 4.39 7.43
CA PHE A 54 5.50 3.29 8.30
C PHE A 54 5.61 1.94 7.58
N THR A 55 4.97 1.81 6.41
CA THR A 55 5.02 0.63 5.53
C THR A 55 6.44 0.22 5.18
N ILE A 56 7.34 1.19 4.97
CA ILE A 56 8.75 0.96 4.66
C ILE A 56 9.50 0.48 5.90
N PHE A 57 9.40 1.20 7.02
CA PHE A 57 10.13 0.90 8.26
C PHE A 57 9.66 -0.38 8.95
N GLU A 58 8.42 -0.81 8.73
CA GLU A 58 7.92 -2.12 9.18
C GLU A 58 8.70 -3.30 8.61
N SER A 59 9.44 -3.10 7.52
CA SER A 59 10.31 -4.15 6.97
C SER A 59 11.54 -4.42 7.86
N ILE A 60 11.94 -3.46 8.71
CA ILE A 60 13.13 -3.59 9.57
C ILE A 60 12.90 -4.65 10.66
N PRO A 61 11.83 -4.60 11.48
CA PRO A 61 11.60 -5.67 12.45
C PRO A 61 11.43 -7.05 11.81
N VAL A 62 10.78 -7.15 10.64
CA VAL A 62 10.67 -8.43 9.91
C VAL A 62 12.05 -8.96 9.51
N TYR A 63 12.95 -8.08 9.06
CA TYR A 63 14.34 -8.44 8.78
C TYR A 63 15.09 -8.90 10.04
N LEU A 64 14.91 -8.21 11.17
CA LEU A 64 15.54 -8.63 12.44
C LEU A 64 15.07 -10.01 12.90
N ILE A 65 13.76 -10.30 12.76
CA ILE A 65 13.18 -11.62 13.04
C ILE A 65 13.81 -12.69 12.13
N PHE A 66 14.04 -12.37 10.86
CA PHE A 66 14.76 -13.24 9.94
C PHE A 66 16.21 -13.50 10.39
N CYS A 67 16.92 -12.49 10.90
CA CYS A 67 18.32 -12.62 11.33
C CYS A 67 18.51 -13.48 12.59
N GLU A 68 17.52 -13.53 13.49
CA GLU A 68 17.61 -14.29 14.74
C GLU A 68 17.71 -15.80 14.51
N GLY A 69 17.20 -16.29 13.37
CA GLY A 69 17.37 -17.66 12.90
C GLY A 69 16.50 -18.69 13.65
N ASN A 70 16.12 -19.76 12.95
CA ASN A 70 15.33 -20.83 13.54
C ASN A 70 16.24 -21.94 14.13
N LYS A 71 15.84 -22.51 15.27
CA LYS A 71 16.51 -23.66 15.91
C LYS A 71 16.36 -24.96 15.11
N ASN A 72 15.31 -25.07 14.29
CA ASN A 72 15.09 -26.21 13.41
C ASN A 72 15.82 -26.00 12.08
N GLU A 73 16.75 -26.89 11.73
CA GLU A 73 17.65 -26.76 10.57
C GLU A 73 16.91 -26.72 9.21
N PHE A 74 15.83 -27.48 9.06
CA PHE A 74 15.01 -27.45 7.84
C PHE A 74 14.25 -26.13 7.70
N LEU A 75 13.61 -25.68 8.79
CA LEU A 75 12.91 -24.40 8.82
C LEU A 75 13.89 -23.21 8.71
N HIS A 76 15.13 -23.38 9.16
CA HIS A 76 16.18 -22.39 9.05
C HIS A 76 16.48 -22.08 7.58
N TRP A 77 16.69 -23.09 6.73
CA TRP A 77 16.94 -22.89 5.30
C TRP A 77 15.75 -22.27 4.57
N ILE A 78 14.53 -22.72 4.86
CA ILE A 78 13.30 -22.17 4.26
C ILE A 78 13.12 -20.70 4.67
N SER A 79 13.23 -20.41 5.98
CA SER A 79 13.15 -19.04 6.50
C SER A 79 14.24 -18.16 5.89
N LYS A 80 15.45 -18.70 5.70
CA LYS A 80 16.56 -17.96 5.09
C LYS A 80 16.29 -17.59 3.63
N GLY A 81 15.77 -18.52 2.84
CA GLY A 81 15.37 -18.27 1.45
C GLY A 81 14.22 -17.28 1.34
N THR A 82 13.16 -17.48 2.12
CA THR A 82 12.00 -16.57 2.13
C THR A 82 12.36 -15.17 2.63
N GLY A 83 13.22 -15.05 3.65
CA GLY A 83 13.70 -13.77 4.16
C GLY A 83 14.55 -12.97 3.16
N LEU A 84 15.37 -13.66 2.34
CA LEU A 84 16.14 -13.00 1.30
C LEU A 84 15.24 -12.49 0.16
N ILE A 85 14.26 -13.30 -0.27
CA ILE A 85 13.25 -12.88 -1.26
C ILE A 85 12.42 -11.71 -0.72
N PHE A 86 12.02 -11.79 0.55
CA PHE A 86 11.33 -10.71 1.25
C PHE A 86 12.13 -9.41 1.20
N LEU A 87 13.43 -9.44 1.52
CA LEU A 87 14.27 -8.24 1.55
C LEU A 87 14.34 -7.57 0.17
N VAL A 88 14.50 -8.34 -0.89
CA VAL A 88 14.50 -7.81 -2.27
C VAL A 88 13.15 -7.18 -2.61
N ILE A 89 12.05 -7.87 -2.31
CA ILE A 89 10.69 -7.38 -2.57
C ILE A 89 10.40 -6.13 -1.74
N ALA A 90 10.81 -6.08 -0.48
CA ALA A 90 10.61 -4.95 0.42
C ALA A 90 11.35 -3.70 -0.05
N ILE A 91 12.59 -3.84 -0.53
CA ILE A 91 13.35 -2.73 -1.12
C ILE A 91 12.67 -2.23 -2.39
N ILE A 92 12.27 -3.14 -3.28
CA ILE A 92 11.58 -2.78 -4.54
C ILE A 92 10.26 -2.07 -4.23
N ALA A 93 9.47 -2.59 -3.30
CA ALA A 93 8.22 -1.98 -2.86
C ALA A 93 8.46 -0.59 -2.27
N GLY A 94 9.44 -0.43 -1.37
CA GLY A 94 9.77 0.88 -0.80
C GLY A 94 10.24 1.91 -1.83
N ILE A 95 11.02 1.49 -2.84
CA ILE A 95 11.41 2.37 -3.94
C ILE A 95 10.19 2.75 -4.78
N LEU A 96 9.32 1.79 -5.13
CA LEU A 96 8.09 2.03 -5.88
C LEU A 96 7.16 3.00 -5.11
N ASP A 97 7.01 2.82 -3.81
CA ASP A 97 6.21 3.69 -2.94
C ASP A 97 6.74 5.13 -2.97
N LEU A 98 8.05 5.32 -2.79
CA LEU A 98 8.70 6.62 -2.83
C LEU A 98 8.54 7.31 -4.19
N VAL A 99 8.81 6.59 -5.29
CA VAL A 99 8.72 7.14 -6.65
C VAL A 99 7.27 7.49 -6.99
N THR A 100 6.32 6.64 -6.61
CA THR A 100 4.89 6.88 -6.86
C THR A 100 4.39 8.08 -6.07
N PHE A 101 4.73 8.16 -4.78
CA PHE A 101 4.30 9.24 -3.90
C PHE A 101 4.90 10.60 -4.26
N TYR A 102 6.23 10.69 -4.42
CA TYR A 102 6.91 11.95 -4.73
C TYR A 102 6.81 12.33 -6.21
N GLY A 103 6.81 11.34 -7.11
CA GLY A 103 6.64 11.55 -8.54
C GLY A 103 5.19 11.80 -8.96
N LYS A 104 4.22 11.58 -8.05
CA LYS A 104 2.77 11.75 -8.30
C LYS A 104 2.29 10.97 -9.52
N MET A 105 2.89 9.81 -9.76
CA MET A 105 2.66 9.02 -10.97
C MET A 105 1.56 8.01 -10.74
N PHE A 106 0.31 8.37 -11.04
CA PHE A 106 -0.84 7.45 -10.92
C PHE A 106 -0.61 6.12 -11.66
N ASN A 107 0.05 6.16 -12.83
CA ASN A 107 0.41 4.98 -13.62
C ASN A 107 1.28 3.94 -12.88
N LEU A 108 2.02 4.34 -11.84
CA LEU A 108 2.85 3.42 -11.05
C LEU A 108 2.05 2.71 -9.94
N TYR A 109 0.87 3.21 -9.58
CA TYR A 109 0.03 2.63 -8.54
C TYR A 109 -0.33 1.16 -8.81
N LYS A 110 -0.53 0.78 -10.07
CA LYS A 110 -0.78 -0.61 -10.49
C LYS A 110 0.37 -1.58 -10.18
N PHE A 111 1.59 -1.08 -10.01
CA PHE A 111 2.76 -1.87 -9.62
C PHE A 111 2.98 -1.82 -8.10
N VAL A 112 2.62 -0.70 -7.46
CA VAL A 112 2.67 -0.56 -6.00
C VAL A 112 1.79 -1.60 -5.32
N VAL A 113 0.51 -1.71 -5.71
CA VAL A 113 -0.44 -2.65 -5.10
C VAL A 113 0.09 -4.11 -5.04
N PRO A 114 0.48 -4.76 -6.15
CA PRO A 114 0.99 -6.13 -6.09
C PRO A 114 2.32 -6.24 -5.36
N ALA A 115 3.21 -5.23 -5.43
CA ALA A 115 4.47 -5.24 -4.69
C ALA A 115 4.25 -5.19 -3.17
N THR A 116 3.37 -4.31 -2.70
CA THR A 116 2.98 -4.19 -1.29
C THR A 116 2.29 -5.47 -0.79
N LEU A 117 1.39 -6.06 -1.59
CA LEU A 117 0.76 -7.34 -1.24
C LEU A 117 1.77 -8.50 -1.16
N ALA A 118 2.69 -8.59 -2.11
CA ALA A 118 3.76 -9.59 -2.09
C ALA A 118 4.69 -9.40 -0.87
N LYS A 119 5.04 -8.15 -0.55
CA LYS A 119 5.80 -7.79 0.66
C LYS A 119 5.08 -8.24 1.93
N THR A 120 3.79 -7.92 2.08
CA THR A 120 2.97 -8.34 3.23
C THR A 120 2.92 -9.87 3.35
N ALA A 121 2.65 -10.58 2.25
CA ALA A 121 2.55 -12.04 2.25
C ALA A 121 3.88 -12.70 2.64
N LEU A 122 5.00 -12.22 2.10
CA LEU A 122 6.33 -12.71 2.45
C LEU A 122 6.69 -12.37 3.90
N SER A 123 6.31 -11.19 4.40
CA SER A 123 6.49 -10.82 5.81
C SER A 123 5.79 -11.80 6.73
N PHE A 124 4.54 -12.16 6.43
CA PHE A 124 3.79 -13.16 7.18
C PHE A 124 4.53 -14.51 7.23
N LEU A 125 5.01 -14.99 6.08
CA LEU A 125 5.76 -16.24 6.01
C LEU A 125 7.04 -16.19 6.85
N VAL A 126 7.81 -15.11 6.75
CA VAL A 126 9.05 -14.92 7.53
C VAL A 126 8.75 -14.93 9.03
N VAL A 127 7.75 -14.15 9.45
CA VAL A 127 7.38 -14.01 10.86
C VAL A 127 6.88 -15.33 11.44
N VAL A 128 6.02 -16.05 10.73
CA VAL A 128 5.47 -17.33 11.20
C VAL A 128 6.55 -18.41 11.20
N PHE A 129 7.27 -18.61 10.09
CA PHE A 129 8.26 -19.69 10.00
C PHE A 129 9.44 -19.50 10.94
N SER A 130 9.80 -18.26 11.29
CA SER A 130 10.89 -17.99 12.24
C SER A 130 10.49 -18.24 13.70
N ASN A 131 9.19 -18.29 14.00
CA ASN A 131 8.66 -18.31 15.36
C ASN A 131 7.82 -19.56 15.73
N ILE A 132 7.93 -20.67 14.97
CA ILE A 132 7.19 -21.93 15.17
C ILE A 132 7.52 -22.68 16.49
N SER A 133 8.20 -22.05 17.45
CA SER A 133 8.66 -22.70 18.69
C SER A 133 7.56 -22.94 19.74
N SER A 134 6.55 -22.06 19.83
CA SER A 134 5.48 -22.14 20.84
C SER A 134 4.20 -21.46 20.33
N MET A 135 3.04 -22.04 20.66
CA MET A 135 1.72 -21.59 20.18
C MET A 135 1.42 -20.13 20.54
N TYR A 136 1.89 -19.66 21.70
CA TYR A 136 1.75 -18.26 22.12
C TYR A 136 2.56 -17.31 21.23
N VAL A 137 3.79 -17.68 20.86
CA VAL A 137 4.65 -16.87 19.99
C VAL A 137 4.06 -16.81 18.58
N VAL A 138 3.51 -17.93 18.08
CA VAL A 138 2.78 -17.99 16.81
C VAL A 138 1.57 -17.06 16.81
N PHE A 139 0.80 -17.01 17.90
CA PHE A 139 -0.34 -16.10 18.01
C PHE A 139 0.07 -14.63 17.96
N ILE A 140 1.13 -14.24 18.67
CA ILE A 140 1.69 -12.87 18.59
C ILE A 140 2.19 -12.56 17.17
N ALA A 141 2.86 -13.51 16.52
CA ALA A 141 3.33 -13.39 15.14
C ALA A 141 2.18 -13.13 14.14
N ILE A 142 1.04 -13.80 14.33
CA ILE A 142 -0.16 -13.58 13.52
C ILE A 142 -0.73 -12.18 13.77
N LEU A 143 -0.87 -11.76 15.03
CA LEU A 143 -1.34 -10.41 15.36
C LEU A 143 -0.43 -9.31 14.79
N TYR A 144 0.88 -9.51 14.89
CA TYR A 144 1.86 -8.59 14.31
C TYR A 144 1.74 -8.52 12.78
N SER A 145 1.53 -9.67 12.12
CA SER A 145 1.35 -9.71 10.67
C SER A 145 0.02 -9.08 10.21
N LEU A 146 -1.06 -9.26 10.99
CA LEU A 146 -2.34 -8.60 10.73
C LEU A 146 -2.21 -7.09 10.84
N ARG A 147 -1.41 -6.62 11.82
CA ARG A 147 -1.08 -5.21 11.95
C ARG A 147 -0.36 -4.68 10.71
N ILE A 148 0.68 -5.37 10.22
CA ILE A 148 1.39 -4.97 8.98
C ILE A 148 0.38 -4.87 7.82
N ALA A 149 -0.43 -5.91 7.62
CA ALA A 149 -1.41 -5.94 6.54
C ALA A 149 -2.42 -4.77 6.62
N LEU A 150 -2.82 -4.38 7.83
CA LEU A 150 -3.72 -3.25 8.04
C LEU A 150 -3.06 -1.91 7.65
N PHE A 151 -1.81 -1.68 8.07
CA PHE A 151 -1.09 -0.45 7.72
C PHE A 151 -0.75 -0.37 6.23
N ASP A 152 -0.35 -1.48 5.61
CA ASP A 152 -0.18 -1.61 4.16
C ASP A 152 -1.50 -1.29 3.43
N ALA A 153 -2.64 -1.82 3.88
CA ALA A 153 -3.95 -1.55 3.29
C ALA A 153 -4.37 -0.08 3.43
N LEU A 154 -4.16 0.53 4.60
CA LEU A 154 -4.42 1.95 4.83
C LEU A 154 -3.55 2.82 3.93
N PHE A 155 -2.25 2.51 3.82
CA PHE A 155 -1.35 3.21 2.92
C PHE A 155 -1.85 3.19 1.48
N LEU A 156 -2.17 2.00 0.94
CA LEU A 156 -2.67 1.87 -0.42
C LEU A 156 -3.97 2.66 -0.63
N TYR A 157 -4.89 2.60 0.33
CA TYR A 157 -6.16 3.33 0.29
C TYR A 157 -5.94 4.86 0.23
N TYR A 158 -5.15 5.42 1.14
CA TYR A 158 -4.91 6.86 1.17
C TYR A 158 -4.00 7.34 0.03
N LEU A 159 -3.11 6.49 -0.49
CA LEU A 159 -2.33 6.77 -1.68
C LEU A 159 -3.23 6.87 -2.92
N ALA A 160 -4.19 5.95 -3.08
CA ALA A 160 -5.16 5.98 -4.18
C ALA A 160 -5.99 7.27 -4.17
N ILE A 161 -6.51 7.66 -2.99
CA ILE A 161 -7.27 8.90 -2.83
C ILE A 161 -6.40 10.12 -3.15
N LEU A 162 -5.16 10.16 -2.64
CA LEU A 162 -4.25 11.27 -2.87
C LEU A 162 -3.94 11.44 -4.36
N LEU A 163 -3.60 10.36 -5.07
CA LEU A 163 -3.28 10.43 -6.49
C LEU A 163 -4.51 10.83 -7.32
N ARG A 164 -5.70 10.29 -7.01
CA ARG A 164 -6.96 10.67 -7.65
C ARG A 164 -7.28 12.15 -7.46
N ARG A 165 -7.03 12.72 -6.27
CA ARG A 165 -7.23 14.14 -6.03
C ARG A 165 -6.22 14.96 -6.82
N ILE A 166 -4.94 14.60 -6.82
CA ILE A 166 -3.91 15.31 -7.58
C ILE A 166 -4.18 15.32 -9.10
N GLU A 167 -4.81 14.27 -9.63
CA GLU A 167 -5.18 14.16 -11.05
C GLU A 167 -6.49 14.93 -11.39
N SER A 168 -7.27 15.31 -10.38
CA SER A 168 -8.52 16.05 -10.57
C SER A 168 -8.29 17.56 -10.59
N ASP A 169 -8.85 18.24 -11.59
CA ASP A 169 -8.82 19.71 -11.73
C ASP A 169 -9.45 20.47 -10.55
N ASP A 170 -10.20 19.81 -9.67
CA ASP A 170 -10.86 20.42 -8.51
C ASP A 170 -9.94 20.50 -7.26
N TYR A 171 -8.74 19.92 -7.30
CA TYR A 171 -7.85 19.80 -6.15
C TYR A 171 -6.43 20.26 -6.48
N ASP A 172 -5.70 20.68 -5.44
CA ASP A 172 -4.32 21.10 -5.56
C ASP A 172 -3.34 19.91 -5.57
N ASN A 173 -2.06 20.23 -5.72
CA ASN A 173 -0.95 19.30 -5.72
C ASN A 173 -0.72 18.56 -4.38
N ASN A 174 -1.51 18.85 -3.34
CA ASN A 174 -1.50 18.21 -2.04
C ASN A 174 -2.80 17.42 -1.74
N GLY A 175 -3.74 17.40 -2.69
CA GLY A 175 -5.04 16.76 -2.52
C GLY A 175 -6.03 17.56 -1.67
N GLU A 176 -5.80 18.85 -1.50
CA GLU A 176 -6.75 19.79 -0.89
C GLU A 176 -7.65 20.40 -1.96
N ARG A 177 -8.92 20.67 -1.63
CA ARG A 177 -9.84 21.29 -2.60
C ARG A 177 -9.36 22.70 -2.93
N LEU A 178 -9.26 23.02 -4.22
CA LEU A 178 -9.10 24.39 -4.66
C LEU A 178 -10.36 25.16 -4.22
N ARG A 179 -10.21 26.15 -3.34
CA ARG A 179 -11.34 27.02 -2.95
C ARG A 179 -11.86 27.70 -4.22
N LYS A 180 -13.07 27.35 -4.66
CA LYS A 180 -13.80 28.04 -5.73
C LYS A 180 -14.32 29.40 -5.26
N ASP A 181 -13.43 30.25 -4.75
CA ASP A 181 -13.69 31.67 -4.51
C ASP A 181 -12.62 32.44 -5.27
N VAL A 182 -12.90 32.72 -6.55
CA VAL A 182 -12.66 33.97 -7.33
C VAL A 182 -12.92 33.61 -8.81
N ARG A 183 -14.18 33.33 -9.17
CA ARG A 183 -14.71 33.59 -10.52
C ARG A 183 -15.99 34.37 -10.30
N GLY A 184 -15.84 35.66 -10.04
CA GLY A 184 -16.98 36.47 -9.63
C GLY A 184 -16.76 37.97 -9.48
N GLU A 185 -15.72 38.58 -10.04
CA GLU A 185 -15.77 40.02 -10.34
C GLU A 185 -15.30 40.26 -11.78
N LYS A 186 -16.28 40.58 -12.62
CA LYS A 186 -16.05 41.34 -13.85
C LYS A 186 -15.68 42.76 -13.44
N VAL A 187 -14.56 43.26 -13.93
CA VAL A 187 -14.38 44.69 -14.26
C VAL A 187 -13.98 44.75 -15.71
#